data_AF-A0A8I0GZV1-F1
#
_entry.id   AF-A0A8I0GZV1-F1
#
_cell.length_a   1.000
_cell.length_b   1.000
_cell.length_c   1.000
_cell.angle_alpha   90.00
_cell.angle_beta   90.00
_cell.angle_gamma   90.00
#
_symmetry.space_group_name_H-M   'P 1'
#
loop_
_entity.id
_entity.type
_entity.pdbx_description
1 polymer ?
#
loop_
_entity_poly.entity_id
_entity_poly.type
_entity_poly.pdbx_seq_one_letter_code
_entity_poly.pdbx_strand_id
1 'polypeptide(L)'
;GAALSVREVTGKPIKFCGNGEKLTDIEPFYPDRMASRILGMGDVMTLIEKAQESFDAKKAEELAKKIKTNEFTLEDFMQQM
;
A
#
# COMPACT_ATOMS: atom_id res chain seq x y z
N GLY A 1 -18.65 1.24 2.89
CA GLY A 1 -19.34 0.31 3.80
C GLY A 1 -20.45 -0.43 3.11
N ALA A 2 -21.64 0.18 2.97
CA ALA A 2 -22.85 -0.48 2.47
C ALA A 2 -22.72 -1.18 1.10
N ALA A 3 -21.97 -0.60 0.15
CA ALA A 3 -21.74 -1.22 -1.16
C ALA A 3 -21.02 -2.58 -1.08
N LEU A 4 -20.09 -2.75 -0.13
CA LEU A 4 -19.42 -4.03 0.12
C LEU A 4 -20.38 -5.03 0.76
N SER A 5 -21.17 -4.59 1.74
CA SER A 5 -22.16 -5.45 2.41
C SER A 5 -23.23 -5.95 1.45
N VAL A 6 -23.71 -5.10 0.54
CA VAL A 6 -24.69 -5.50 -0.48
C VAL A 6 -24.08 -6.50 -1.46
N ARG A 7 -22.83 -6.30 -1.89
CA ARG A 7 -22.13 -7.28 -2.74
C ARG A 7 -21.97 -8.62 -2.02
N GLU A 8 -21.59 -8.63 -0.75
CA GLU A 8 -21.39 -9.84 0.04
C GLU A 8 -22.68 -10.66 0.20
N VAL A 9 -23.80 -9.98 0.50
CA VAL A 9 -25.09 -10.64 0.69
C VAL A 9 -25.72 -11.10 -0.63
N THR A 10 -25.58 -10.30 -1.69
CA THR A 10 -26.26 -10.58 -2.97
C THR A 10 -25.42 -11.38 -3.95
N GLY A 11 -24.10 -11.45 -3.77
CA GLY A 11 -23.15 -12.10 -4.69
C GLY A 11 -23.08 -11.46 -6.10
N LYS A 12 -23.81 -10.37 -6.35
CA LYS A 12 -23.91 -9.74 -7.67
C LYS A 12 -22.94 -8.56 -7.79
N PRO A 13 -22.29 -8.39 -8.96
CA PRO A 13 -21.40 -7.27 -9.19
C PRO A 13 -22.19 -5.96 -9.34
N ILE A 14 -21.65 -4.88 -8.75
CA ILE A 14 -22.14 -3.52 -8.96
C ILE A 14 -21.63 -3.03 -10.32
N LYS A 15 -22.53 -2.59 -11.20
CA LYS A 15 -22.18 -2.16 -12.57
C LYS A 15 -22.00 -0.64 -12.71
N PHE A 16 -22.78 0.14 -11.97
CA PHE A 16 -22.80 1.59 -12.07
C PHE A 16 -22.81 2.24 -10.69
N CYS A 17 -22.23 3.44 -10.60
CA CYS A 17 -22.30 4.31 -9.43
C CYS A 17 -22.71 5.73 -9.84
N GLY A 18 -23.53 6.36 -8.99
CA GLY A 18 -23.85 7.79 -9.10
C GLY A 18 -22.78 8.61 -8.39
N ASN A 19 -22.16 9.55 -9.10
CA ASN A 19 -21.18 10.48 -8.55
C ASN A 19 -21.75 11.89 -8.32
N GLY A 20 -23.03 12.10 -8.62
CA GLY A 20 -23.75 13.37 -8.42
C GLY A 20 -25.27 13.20 -8.46
N GLU A 21 -25.99 14.30 -8.38
CA GLU A 21 -27.46 14.33 -8.31
C GLU A 21 -28.13 14.44 -9.69
N LYS A 22 -27.37 14.80 -10.74
CA LYS A 22 -27.93 14.96 -12.07
C LYS A 22 -28.10 13.60 -12.74
N LEU A 23 -29.06 13.52 -13.66
CA LEU A 23 -29.33 12.31 -14.44
C LEU A 23 -28.13 11.83 -15.28
N THR A 24 -27.18 12.72 -15.56
CA THR A 24 -25.95 12.44 -16.30
C THR A 24 -24.84 11.85 -15.45
N ASP A 25 -24.95 11.90 -14.12
CA ASP A 25 -23.84 11.62 -13.21
C ASP A 25 -23.75 10.12 -12.85
N ILE A 26 -24.14 9.26 -13.80
CA ILE A 26 -24.06 7.81 -13.69
C ILE A 26 -22.84 7.30 -14.46
N GLU A 27 -21.92 6.67 -13.74
CA GLU A 27 -20.66 6.19 -14.29
C GLU A 27 -20.49 4.67 -14.06
N PRO A 28 -19.71 3.97 -14.91
CA PRO A 28 -19.32 2.61 -14.64
C PRO A 28 -18.63 2.47 -13.28
N PHE A 29 -19.00 1.43 -12.53
CA PHE A 29 -18.43 1.19 -11.22
C PHE A 29 -17.04 0.56 -11.32
N TYR A 30 -16.06 1.17 -10.65
CA TYR A 30 -14.69 0.67 -10.54
C TYR A 30 -14.42 0.17 -9.12
N PRO A 31 -14.40 -1.15 -8.88
CA PRO A 31 -14.23 -1.72 -7.54
C PRO A 31 -12.92 -1.31 -6.86
N ASP A 32 -11.82 -1.25 -7.61
CA ASP A 32 -10.49 -0.96 -7.07
C ASP A 32 -10.43 0.44 -6.43
N ARG A 33 -10.93 1.46 -7.14
CA ARG A 33 -11.01 2.83 -6.61
C ARG A 33 -11.85 2.92 -5.35
N MET A 34 -12.95 2.16 -5.32
CA MET A 34 -13.88 2.18 -4.20
C MET A 34 -13.34 1.43 -2.98
N ALA A 35 -12.60 0.35 -3.20
CA ALA A 35 -11.86 -0.35 -2.15
C ALA A 35 -10.79 0.57 -1.54
N SER A 36 -9.97 1.23 -2.36
CA SER A 36 -8.93 2.16 -1.89
C SER A 36 -9.53 3.31 -1.06
N ARG A 37 -10.68 3.86 -1.48
CA ARG A 37 -11.37 4.95 -0.77
C ARG A 37 -11.99 4.51 0.56
N ILE A 38 -12.51 3.29 0.64
CA ILE A 38 -13.15 2.76 1.86
C ILE A 38 -12.11 2.30 2.88
N LEU A 39 -11.04 1.64 2.42
CA LEU A 39 -9.96 1.16 3.26
C LEU A 39 -8.96 2.26 3.64
N GLY A 40 -9.02 3.43 3.00
CA GLY A 40 -8.06 4.50 3.22
C GLY A 40 -6.62 4.05 2.95
N MET A 41 -6.42 3.12 1.99
CA MET A 41 -5.11 2.50 1.70
C MET A 41 -4.03 3.48 1.22
N GLY A 42 -4.35 4.77 1.11
CA GLY A 42 -3.34 5.82 1.03
C GLY A 42 -2.44 5.89 2.27
N ASP A 43 -2.96 5.64 3.48
CA ASP A 43 -2.14 5.75 4.71
C ASP A 43 -1.38 4.46 5.02
N VAL A 44 -2.01 3.28 4.91
CA VAL A 44 -1.36 2.03 5.36
C VAL A 44 -0.26 1.56 4.41
N MET A 45 -0.45 1.67 3.09
CA MET A 45 0.62 1.33 2.12
C MET A 45 1.79 2.30 2.27
N THR A 46 1.52 3.61 2.37
CA THR A 46 2.56 4.63 2.60
C THR A 46 3.29 4.40 3.93
N LEU A 47 2.60 3.94 4.98
CA LEU A 47 3.21 3.62 6.27
C LEU A 47 4.11 2.37 6.18
N ILE A 48 3.72 1.35 5.41
CA ILE A 48 4.53 0.15 5.17
C ILE A 48 5.76 0.49 4.32
N GLU A 49 5.59 1.26 3.25
CA GLU A 49 6.68 1.74 2.39
C GLU A 49 7.67 2.61 3.18
N LYS A 50 7.19 3.60 3.94
CA LYS A 50 8.05 4.43 4.81
C LYS A 50 8.76 3.61 5.89
N ALA A 51 8.11 2.59 6.44
CA ALA A 51 8.74 1.71 7.43
C ALA A 51 9.89 0.90 6.80
N GLN A 52 9.68 0.35 5.59
CA GLN A 52 10.73 -0.34 4.82
C GLN A 52 11.89 0.60 4.48
N GLU A 53 11.62 1.80 3.94
CA GLU A 53 12.67 2.79 3.63
C GLU A 53 13.45 3.21 4.88
N SER A 54 12.77 3.42 6.01
CA SER A 54 13.44 3.81 7.27
C SER A 54 14.33 2.70 7.82
N PHE A 55 13.97 1.44 7.56
CA PHE A 55 14.71 0.27 8.01
C PHE A 55 15.95 0.04 7.13
N ASP A 56 15.82 0.21 5.82
CA ASP A 56 16.95 0.16 4.89
C ASP A 56 17.94 1.30 5.14
N ALA A 57 17.46 2.52 5.43
CA ALA A 57 18.33 3.65 5.75
C ALA A 57 19.21 3.40 7.00
N LYS A 58 18.64 2.81 8.05
CA LYS A 58 19.39 2.45 9.27
C LYS A 58 20.42 1.36 9.02
N LYS A 59 20.04 0.31 8.29
CA LYS A 59 20.97 -0.76 7.89
C LYS A 59 22.10 -0.22 7.03
N ALA A 60 21.80 0.67 6.09
CA ALA A 60 22.81 1.30 5.25
C ALA A 60 23.79 2.16 6.07
N GLU A 61 23.32 2.87 7.09
CA GLU A 61 24.16 3.67 7.97
C GLU A 61 25.06 2.80 8.88
N GLU A 62 24.54 1.69 9.39
CA GLU A 62 25.31 0.70 10.14
C GLU A 62 26.37 0.02 9.27
N LEU A 63 25.99 -0.37 8.05
CA LEU A 63 26.93 -0.93 7.07
C LEU A 63 28.03 0.07 6.71
N ALA A 64 27.67 1.33 6.47
CA ALA A 64 28.62 2.40 6.18
C ALA A 64 29.58 2.64 7.35
N LYS A 65 29.09 2.57 8.60
CA LYS A 65 29.95 2.63 9.80
C LYS A 65 30.92 1.46 9.86
N LYS A 66 30.44 0.22 9.68
CA LYS A 66 31.29 -0.99 9.70
C LYS A 66 32.35 -0.99 8.60
N ILE A 67 32.01 -0.52 7.40
CA ILE A 67 32.96 -0.35 6.28
C ILE A 67 34.02 0.70 6.67
N LYS A 68 33.62 1.81 7.29
CA LYS A 68 34.54 2.88 7.72
C LYS A 68 35.44 2.47 8.89
N THR A 69 34.99 1.57 9.76
CA THR A 69 35.78 1.04 10.89
C THR A 69 36.60 -0.19 10.52
N ASN A 70 36.61 -0.64 9.26
CA ASN A 70 37.27 -1.88 8.80
C ASN A 70 36.77 -3.15 9.53
N GLU A 71 35.59 -3.12 10.15
CA GLU A 71 34.94 -4.27 10.80
C GLU A 71 33.96 -4.97 9.84
N PHE A 72 34.16 -4.83 8.53
CA PHE A 72 33.34 -5.49 7.53
C PHE A 72 33.68 -6.98 7.51
N THR A 73 32.75 -7.82 7.97
CA THR A 73 32.96 -9.27 8.06
C THR A 73 32.44 -10.01 6.83
N LEU A 74 32.91 -11.23 6.63
CA LEU A 74 32.47 -12.10 5.52
C LEU A 74 30.98 -12.48 5.65
N GLU A 75 30.44 -12.46 6.88
CA GLU A 75 29.03 -12.66 7.18
C GLU A 75 28.18 -11.46 6.73
N ASP A 76 28.68 -10.23 6.84
CA ASP A 76 28.02 -9.02 6.34
C ASP A 76 27.92 -9.03 4.79
N PHE A 77 28.95 -9.56 4.12
CA PHE A 77 28.91 -9.75 2.65
C PHE A 77 27.86 -10.77 2.22
N MET A 78 27.68 -11.84 2.99
CA MET A 78 26.67 -12.87 2.71
C MET A 78 25.24 -12.37 2.93
N GLN A 79 25.03 -11.41 3.84
CA GLN A 79 23.71 -10.77 4.05
C GLN A 79 23.30 -9.80 2.92
N GLN A 80 24.22 -9.39 2.04
CA GLN A 80 23.96 -8.47 0.93
C GLN A 80 23.53 -9.15 -0.38
N MET A 81 23.59 -10.49 -0.48
CA MET A 81 23.10 -11.26 -1.63
C MET A 81 21.63 -11.67 -1.46
#